data_AF-A0A1B6HL64-F1
#
_entry.id   AF-A0A1B6HL64-F1
#
_cell.length_a   1.000
_cell.length_b   1.000
_cell.length_c   1.000
_cell.angle_alpha   90.00
_cell.angle_beta   90.00
_cell.angle_gamma   90.00
#
_symmetry.space_group_name_H-M   'P 1'
#
loop_
_entity.id
_entity.type
_entity.pdbx_description
1 polymer ?
#
loop_
_entity_poly.entity_id
_entity_poly.type
_entity_poly.pdbx_seq_one_letter_code
_entity_poly.pdbx_strand_id
1 'polypeptide(L)'
;LPHTGKSHFDVFEPLVLALAARGHQVTVLSFYPQKTPVANYTDISLVGTLPVFVNALQFDYLKGSTPISDFNFASGIGLSVCESVLTSPQVKSLISSGKKFDLL
;
A
#
# COMPACT_ATOMS: atom_id res chain seq x y z
N LEU A 1 -1.34 4.53 -3.86
CA LEU A 1 -2.19 4.26 -2.67
C LEU A 1 -1.82 2.91 -2.10
N PRO A 2 -1.81 2.73 -0.76
CA PRO A 2 -1.50 1.44 -0.15
C PRO A 2 -2.51 0.39 -0.62
N HIS A 3 -2.03 -0.78 -1.02
CA HIS A 3 -2.86 -1.86 -1.55
C HIS A 3 -2.41 -3.19 -0.94
N THR A 4 -3.36 -4.07 -0.62
CA THR A 4 -3.08 -5.36 0.04
C THR A 4 -2.40 -6.37 -0.89
N GLY A 5 -2.55 -6.24 -2.21
CA GLY A 5 -1.88 -7.07 -3.20
C GLY A 5 -0.37 -6.75 -3.35
N LYS A 6 0.50 -7.75 -3.18
CA LYS A 6 1.98 -7.58 -3.22
C LYS A 6 2.47 -6.99 -4.54
N SER A 7 1.84 -7.34 -5.65
CA SER A 7 2.17 -6.82 -6.98
C SER A 7 2.15 -5.30 -7.07
N HIS A 8 1.26 -4.63 -6.32
CA HIS A 8 1.21 -3.17 -6.31
C HIS A 8 2.43 -2.60 -5.59
N PHE A 9 2.89 -3.24 -4.52
CA PHE A 9 4.08 -2.78 -3.80
C PHE A 9 5.37 -3.09 -4.57
N ASP A 10 5.47 -4.26 -5.20
CA ASP A 10 6.63 -4.64 -6.04
C ASP A 10 6.96 -3.61 -7.11
N VAL A 11 5.95 -2.93 -7.66
CA VAL A 11 6.14 -1.89 -8.67
C VAL A 11 6.75 -0.61 -8.07
N PHE A 12 6.36 -0.22 -6.86
CA PHE A 12 6.81 1.02 -6.23
C PHE A 12 8.04 0.86 -5.36
N GLU A 13 8.27 -0.31 -4.77
CA GLU A 13 9.38 -0.60 -3.85
C GLU A 13 10.76 -0.22 -4.42
N PRO A 14 11.13 -0.57 -5.68
CA PRO A 14 12.40 -0.17 -6.25
C PRO A 14 12.55 1.35 -6.37
N LEU A 15 11.46 2.07 -6.67
CA LEU A 15 11.48 3.53 -6.82
C LEU A 15 11.76 4.21 -5.48
N VAL A 16 11.01 3.87 -4.44
CA VAL A 16 11.15 4.50 -3.12
C VAL A 16 12.51 4.17 -2.47
N LEU A 17 13.03 2.96 -2.68
CA LEU A 17 14.37 2.58 -2.25
C LEU A 17 15.45 3.35 -3.01
N ALA A 18 15.29 3.54 -4.31
CA ALA A 18 16.25 4.29 -5.12
C ALA A 18 16.25 5.80 -4.81
N LEU A 19 15.12 6.37 -4.36
CA LEU A 19 15.05 7.73 -3.84
C LEU A 19 15.77 7.84 -2.50
N ALA A 20 15.52 6.91 -1.57
CA ALA A 20 16.19 6.88 -0.27
C ALA A 20 17.72 6.74 -0.42
N ALA A 21 18.17 5.88 -1.33
CA ALA A 21 19.59 5.70 -1.65
C ALA A 21 20.27 6.95 -2.24
N ARG A 22 19.51 7.84 -2.88
CA ARG A 22 20.00 9.14 -3.38
C ARG A 22 19.95 10.26 -2.34
N GLY A 23 19.58 9.95 -1.10
CA GLY A 23 19.56 10.91 0.01
C GLY A 23 18.22 11.59 0.26
N HIS A 24 17.16 11.21 -0.45
CA HIS A 24 15.81 11.72 -0.16
C HIS A 24 15.25 11.05 1.10
N GLN A 25 14.53 11.81 1.91
CA GLN A 25 13.79 11.28 3.07
C GLN A 25 12.43 10.78 2.61
N VAL A 26 12.26 9.46 2.53
CA VAL A 26 11.03 8.85 2.03
C VAL A 26 10.25 8.26 3.20
N THR A 27 8.98 8.65 3.33
CA THR A 27 8.04 8.00 4.25
C THR A 27 7.09 7.12 3.45
N VAL A 28 7.10 5.81 3.70
CA VAL A 28 6.30 4.85 2.94
C VAL A 28 5.24 4.23 3.82
N LEU A 29 3.99 4.46 3.45
CA LEU A 29 2.81 3.83 4.05
C LEU A 29 2.47 2.56 3.24
N SER A 30 2.66 1.37 3.81
CA SER A 30 2.43 0.12 3.08
C SER A 30 2.07 -1.06 3.98
N PHE A 31 1.57 -2.14 3.38
CA PHE A 31 1.38 -3.45 4.01
C PHE A 31 2.65 -4.32 4.04
N TYR A 32 3.75 -3.80 3.49
CA TYR A 32 4.97 -4.54 3.18
C TYR A 32 6.18 -3.74 3.66
N PRO A 33 6.41 -3.62 4.98
CA PRO A 33 7.54 -2.89 5.50
C PRO A 33 8.87 -3.57 5.14
N GLN A 34 9.95 -2.79 5.11
CA GLN A 34 11.29 -3.32 4.87
C GLN A 34 11.68 -4.29 5.99
N LYS A 35 12.27 -5.43 5.62
CA LYS A 35 12.71 -6.46 6.59
C LYS A 35 13.93 -6.01 7.41
N THR A 36 14.73 -5.14 6.82
CA THR A 36 15.94 -4.56 7.42
C THR A 36 15.84 -3.04 7.34
N PRO A 37 16.32 -2.29 8.35
CA PRO A 37 16.33 -0.84 8.29
C PRO A 37 17.07 -0.31 7.05
N VAL A 38 16.48 0.67 6.37
CA VAL A 38 17.05 1.36 5.21
C VAL A 38 17.26 2.82 5.58
N ALA A 39 18.45 3.37 5.29
CA ALA A 39 18.75 4.77 5.58
C ALA A 39 17.82 5.71 4.78
N ASN A 40 17.40 6.81 5.41
CA ASN A 40 16.47 7.80 4.85
C ASN A 40 15.08 7.26 4.45
N TYR A 41 14.72 6.06 4.92
CA TYR A 41 13.46 5.40 4.62
C TYR A 41 12.69 5.13 5.92
N THR A 42 11.49 5.67 6.03
CA THR A 42 10.60 5.48 7.19
C THR A 42 9.39 4.65 6.79
N ASP A 43 9.28 3.45 7.35
CA ASP A 43 8.08 2.62 7.20
C ASP A 43 6.97 3.06 8.15
N ILE A 44 5.77 3.27 7.60
CA ILE A 44 4.52 3.28 8.34
C ILE A 44 3.75 2.02 7.97
N SER A 45 3.83 1.03 8.85
CA SER A 45 3.27 -0.30 8.57
C SER A 45 1.75 -0.35 8.77
N LEU A 46 1.07 -0.86 7.75
CA LEU A 46 -0.35 -1.20 7.74
C LEU A 46 -0.59 -2.70 8.00
N VAL A 47 0.44 -3.47 8.33
CA VAL A 47 0.30 -4.89 8.68
C VAL A 47 -0.70 -5.03 9.84
N GLY A 48 -1.67 -5.95 9.67
CA GLY A 48 -2.73 -6.20 10.65
C GLY A 48 -3.96 -5.30 10.50
N THR A 49 -3.95 -4.27 9.64
CA THR A 49 -5.16 -3.49 9.33
C THR A 49 -6.11 -4.26 8.41
N LEU A 50 -5.56 -4.98 7.43
CA LEU A 50 -6.26 -5.87 6.52
C LEU A 50 -5.38 -7.09 6.18
N PRO A 51 -5.97 -8.22 5.76
CA PRO A 51 -5.22 -9.34 5.22
C PRO A 51 -4.41 -8.94 3.99
N VAL A 52 -3.16 -9.39 3.92
CA VAL A 52 -2.32 -9.20 2.73
C VAL A 52 -2.67 -10.24 1.67
N PHE A 53 -2.67 -9.81 0.41
CA PHE A 53 -2.97 -10.67 -0.73
C PHE A 53 -1.69 -11.03 -1.47
N VAL A 54 -1.19 -12.22 -1.18
CA VAL A 54 -0.09 -12.87 -1.88
C VAL A 54 -0.64 -14.17 -2.47
N ASN A 55 -0.62 -14.30 -3.80
CA ASN A 55 -1.19 -15.45 -4.51
C ASN A 55 -2.67 -15.75 -4.16
N ALA A 56 -3.43 -14.73 -3.76
CA ALA A 56 -4.80 -14.89 -3.27
C ALA A 56 -5.86 -14.98 -4.39
N LEU A 57 -5.53 -14.53 -5.61
CA LEU A 57 -6.43 -14.56 -6.76
C LEU A 57 -6.07 -15.73 -7.66
N GLN A 58 -6.87 -16.79 -7.62
CA GLN A 58 -6.75 -17.91 -8.56
C GLN A 58 -7.29 -17.51 -9.93
N PHE A 59 -6.69 -18.02 -11.00
CA PHE A 59 -7.13 -17.74 -12.37
C PHE A 59 -8.57 -18.18 -12.65
N ASP A 60 -9.09 -19.15 -11.89
CA ASP A 60 -10.48 -19.59 -12.02
C ASP A 60 -11.49 -18.48 -11.68
N TYR A 61 -11.12 -17.49 -10.87
CA TYR A 61 -11.96 -16.31 -10.62
C TYR A 61 -12.13 -15.41 -11.85
N LEU A 62 -11.26 -15.54 -12.85
CA LEU A 62 -11.38 -14.81 -14.11
C LEU A 62 -12.29 -15.53 -15.12
N LYS A 63 -12.63 -16.80 -14.88
CA LYS A 63 -13.52 -17.55 -15.78
C LYS A 63 -14.95 -17.04 -15.64
N GLY A 64 -15.53 -16.58 -16.74
CA GLY A 64 -16.89 -16.03 -16.75
C GLY A 64 -16.98 -14.63 -16.13
N SER A 65 -15.84 -13.96 -15.93
CA SER A 65 -15.83 -12.59 -15.48
C SER A 65 -16.40 -11.66 -16.57
N THR A 66 -17.07 -10.60 -16.13
CA THR A 66 -17.64 -9.57 -17.00
C THR A 66 -17.06 -8.22 -16.61
N PRO A 67 -17.02 -7.23 -17.52
CA PRO A 67 -16.54 -5.90 -17.17
C PRO A 67 -17.23 -5.29 -15.94
N ILE A 68 -18.53 -5.58 -15.74
CA ILE A 68 -19.29 -5.09 -14.58
C ILE A 68 -18.88 -5.83 -13.30
N SER A 69 -18.75 -7.16 -13.32
CA SER A 69 -18.31 -7.90 -12.14
C SER A 69 -16.88 -7.55 -11.75
N ASP A 70 -16.00 -7.35 -12.73
CA ASP A 70 -14.60 -6.98 -12.51
C ASP A 70 -14.49 -5.57 -11.94
N PHE A 71 -15.27 -4.64 -12.46
CA PHE A 71 -15.37 -3.29 -11.92
C PHE A 71 -15.88 -3.30 -10.47
N ASN A 72 -16.94 -4.06 -10.18
CA ASN A 72 -17.48 -4.17 -8.83
C ASN A 72 -16.47 -4.80 -7.86
N PHE A 73 -15.75 -5.83 -8.30
CA PHE A 73 -14.72 -6.49 -7.51
C PHE A 73 -13.56 -5.55 -7.18
N ALA A 74 -12.98 -4.90 -8.20
CA ALA A 74 -11.89 -3.96 -8.02
C ALA A 74 -12.30 -2.76 -7.16
N SER A 75 -13.50 -2.21 -7.39
CA SER A 75 -14.06 -1.11 -6.60
C SER A 75 -14.31 -1.53 -5.16
N GLY A 76 -14.82 -2.74 -4.93
CA GLY A 76 -15.05 -3.27 -3.58
C GLY A 76 -13.76 -3.40 -2.78
N ILE A 77 -12.70 -3.95 -3.39
CA ILE A 77 -11.37 -3.99 -2.76
C ILE A 77 -10.86 -2.57 -2.49
N GLY A 78 -10.93 -1.69 -3.50
CA GLY A 78 -10.45 -0.32 -3.38
C GLY A 78 -11.12 0.45 -2.24
N LEU A 79 -12.45 0.37 -2.14
CA LEU A 79 -13.22 1.03 -1.08
C LEU A 79 -12.91 0.44 0.30
N SER A 80 -12.87 -0.89 0.42
CA SER A 80 -12.56 -1.56 1.69
C SER A 80 -11.17 -1.21 2.21
N VAL A 81 -10.17 -1.20 1.32
CA VAL A 81 -8.79 -0.81 1.66
C VAL A 81 -8.74 0.67 2.04
N CYS A 82 -9.38 1.54 1.26
CA CYS A 82 -9.41 2.97 1.52
C CYS A 82 -9.99 3.28 2.91
N GLU A 83 -11.16 2.71 3.22
CA GLU A 83 -11.83 2.92 4.51
C GLU A 83 -10.98 2.43 5.68
N SER A 84 -10.44 1.21 5.59
CA SER A 84 -9.62 0.61 6.65
C SER A 84 -8.32 1.37 6.89
N VAL A 85 -7.68 1.84 5.82
CA VAL A 85 -6.41 2.59 5.89
C VAL A 85 -6.64 4.00 6.43
N LEU A 86 -7.63 4.74 5.92
CA LEU A 86 -7.91 6.11 6.38
C LEU A 86 -8.41 6.15 7.83
N THR A 87 -9.06 5.09 8.30
CA THR A 87 -9.52 5.00 9.69
C THR A 87 -8.44 4.49 10.65
N SER A 88 -7.33 3.96 10.14
CA SER A 88 -6.24 3.40 10.95
C SER A 88 -5.56 4.45 11.84
N PRO A 89 -5.11 4.08 13.06
CA PRO A 89 -4.35 4.97 13.93
C PRO A 89 -3.07 5.52 13.27
N GLN A 90 -2.40 4.70 12.46
CA GLN A 90 -1.16 5.07 11.76
C GLN A 90 -1.38 6.26 10.82
N VAL A 91 -2.43 6.19 9.99
CA VAL A 91 -2.74 7.26 9.03
C VAL A 91 -3.32 8.48 9.75
N LYS A 92 -4.18 8.29 10.75
CA LYS A 92 -4.67 9.39 11.58
C LYS A 92 -3.53 10.15 12.26
N SER A 93 -2.55 9.43 12.79
CA SER A 93 -1.35 10.01 13.40
C SER A 93 -0.48 10.73 12.37
N LEU A 94 -0.31 10.17 11.17
CA LEU A 94 0.43 10.83 10.09
C LEU A 94 -0.23 12.15 9.69
N ILE A 95 -1.55 12.15 9.50
CA ILE A 95 -2.34 13.35 9.15
C ILE A 95 -2.27 14.39 10.28
N SER A 96 -2.40 13.98 11.53
CA SER A 96 -2.37 14.90 12.68
C SER A 96 -0.97 15.39 13.06
N SER A 97 0.09 14.74 12.58
CA SER A 97 1.48 15.07 12.93
C SER A 97 1.94 16.44 12.43
N GLY A 98 1.23 17.04 11.47
CA GLY A 98 1.64 18.31 10.84
C GLY A 98 2.90 18.19 9.96
N LYS A 99 3.40 16.98 9.71
CA LYS A 99 4.53 16.72 8.80
C LYS A 99 4.25 17.34 7.42
N LYS A 100 5.29 17.90 6.84
CA LYS A 100 5.27 18.47 5.48
C LYS A 100 6.05 17.55 4.55
N PHE A 101 5.49 17.35 3.37
CA PHE A 101 6.09 16.59 2.29
C PHE A 101 6.24 17.53 1.09
N ASP A 102 7.37 17.44 0.41
CA ASP A 102 7.73 18.25 -0.77
C ASP A 102 7.31 17.57 -2.09
N LEU A 103 6.95 16.29 -2.05
CA LEU A 103 6.45 15.50 -3.16
C LEU A 103 5.35 14.53 -2.66
N LEU A 104 4.37 14.22 -3.52
CA LEU A 104 3.32 13.21 -3.31
C LEU A 104 3.65 11.91 -4.05
#